data_AF-A0A959W5I7-F1
#
_entry.id   AF-A0A959W5I7-F1
#
_cell.length_a   1.000
_cell.length_b   1.000
_cell.length_c   1.000
_cell.angle_alpha   90.00
_cell.angle_beta   90.00
_cell.angle_gamma   90.00
#
_symmetry.space_group_name_H-M   'P 1'
#
loop_
_entity.id
_entity.type
_entity.pdbx_description
1 polymer ?
#
loop_
_entity_poly.entity_id
_entity_poly.type
_entity_poly.pdbx_seq_one_letter_code
_entity_poly.pdbx_strand_id
1 'polypeptide(L)'
;MIARVIAVCFSLLLFVGGVAWAAGTGLVNPSFEQGSGSNLDGWTVSAYAPYDGDGPREQVYGPGQDPVPCIDGDPYGICVVEGADTFQAQTSSGSDEQQVTVPVLDGDKMVRLGGPFKNSGIRQSMDSLAIEQSFEVDPDNPIVKLNYNLFTYDYSGYDDLYLRVRLTSPDMPTVTERYQGGFGSGIDLKSTGWRNAHMDLTDYAGQEVNLEVELRGTSDRLYGTWAYVDAGTAPESVVSPTGTTMSAPETTPGGDPLMIHKYADESAGQVYFTIPSSQVSQFPGGCMPIDLAIPINPGAGTVSDVSVLFAGSTIPATETSENTWTVSIPCAMSGSLFVTYTLTEGEDSNDFVIPFGSITLIDPQGVVYDQDEFDAAKSDGKTDEEARAAAAIEGAT
;
A
#
# COMPACT_ATOMS: atom_id res chain seq x y z
N MET A 1 -36.55 67.40 24.00
CA MET A 1 -37.39 66.23 23.63
C MET A 1 -36.60 65.43 22.60
N ILE A 2 -35.65 64.61 23.05
CA ILE A 2 -34.80 63.74 22.21
C ILE A 2 -34.70 62.42 22.96
N ALA A 3 -35.38 61.39 22.45
CA ALA A 3 -35.28 60.02 22.95
C ALA A 3 -34.22 59.29 22.11
N ARG A 4 -33.19 58.75 22.77
CA ARG A 4 -32.21 57.83 22.18
C ARG A 4 -32.70 56.41 22.37
N VAL A 5 -32.85 55.68 21.25
CA VAL A 5 -33.11 54.24 21.22
C VAL A 5 -31.76 53.53 21.30
N ILE A 6 -31.61 52.64 22.29
CA ILE A 6 -30.47 51.72 22.41
C ILE A 6 -30.92 50.40 21.77
N ALA A 7 -30.26 50.01 20.69
CA ALA A 7 -30.38 48.68 20.09
C ALA A 7 -29.41 47.73 20.80
N VAL A 8 -29.95 46.68 21.43
CA VAL A 8 -29.18 45.59 22.02
C VAL A 8 -29.17 44.45 20.99
N CYS A 9 -28.01 44.17 20.41
CA CYS A 9 -27.79 42.98 19.59
C CYS A 9 -27.63 41.75 20.50
N PHE A 10 -28.59 40.82 20.42
CA PHE A 10 -28.46 39.48 20.98
C PHE A 10 -27.70 38.60 19.98
N SER A 11 -26.45 38.26 20.30
CA SER A 11 -25.71 37.22 19.58
C SER A 11 -26.18 35.86 20.10
N LEU A 12 -26.95 35.16 19.26
CA LEU A 12 -27.40 33.79 19.51
C LEU A 12 -26.23 32.84 19.19
N LEU A 13 -25.51 32.37 20.21
CA LEU A 13 -24.55 31.27 20.06
C LEU A 13 -25.34 29.97 19.85
N LEU A 14 -25.35 29.47 18.62
CA LEU A 14 -25.75 28.11 18.28
C LEU A 14 -24.65 27.16 18.75
N PHE A 15 -24.84 26.56 19.93
CA PHE A 15 -24.09 25.37 20.32
C PHE A 15 -24.62 24.19 19.49
N VAL A 16 -23.89 23.83 18.43
CA VAL A 16 -24.03 22.51 17.81
C VAL A 16 -23.37 21.54 18.78
N GLY A 17 -24.19 20.90 19.62
CA GLY A 17 -23.75 19.84 20.52
C GLY A 17 -23.39 18.60 19.70
N GLY A 18 -22.15 18.53 19.22
CA GLY A 18 -21.57 17.27 18.74
C GLY A 18 -21.58 16.28 19.89
N VAL A 19 -22.22 15.14 19.69
CA VAL A 19 -22.16 14.02 20.63
C VAL A 19 -20.73 13.49 20.55
N ALA A 20 -19.88 13.87 21.51
CA ALA A 20 -18.55 13.29 21.64
C ALA A 20 -18.75 11.85 22.15
N TRP A 21 -18.71 10.89 21.23
CA TRP A 21 -18.61 9.48 21.59
C TRP A 21 -17.25 9.30 22.27
N ALA A 22 -17.23 8.73 23.48
CA ALA A 22 -15.97 8.38 24.11
C ALA A 22 -15.31 7.31 23.23
N ALA A 23 -14.21 7.67 22.56
CA ALA A 23 -13.41 6.72 21.80
C ALA A 23 -12.94 5.61 22.75
N GLY A 24 -13.03 4.36 22.30
CA GLY A 24 -12.41 3.24 23.03
C GLY A 24 -10.89 3.40 23.05
N THR A 25 -10.23 2.90 24.09
CA THR A 25 -8.77 2.76 24.12
C THR A 25 -8.38 1.55 23.27
N GLY A 26 -7.51 1.76 22.28
CA GLY A 26 -7.10 0.77 21.30
C GLY A 26 -8.13 0.52 20.19
N LEU A 27 -7.71 -0.24 19.18
CA LEU A 27 -8.56 -0.65 18.07
C LEU A 27 -9.66 -1.61 18.57
N VAL A 28 -10.91 -1.29 18.28
CA VAL A 28 -12.10 -2.08 18.65
C VAL A 28 -12.42 -3.06 17.53
N ASN A 29 -12.66 -4.32 17.91
CA ASN A 29 -13.04 -5.39 16.97
C ASN A 29 -12.09 -5.52 15.76
N PRO A 30 -10.77 -5.67 15.98
CA PRO A 30 -9.79 -5.65 14.90
C PRO A 30 -9.83 -6.89 13.99
N SER A 31 -10.31 -8.03 14.51
CA SER A 31 -10.59 -9.27 13.75
C SER A 31 -12.06 -9.41 13.34
N PHE A 32 -12.88 -8.37 13.53
CA PHE A 32 -14.27 -8.35 13.05
C PHE A 32 -15.19 -9.45 13.64
N GLU A 33 -14.77 -10.09 14.73
CA GLU A 33 -15.50 -11.15 15.44
C GLU A 33 -16.77 -10.67 16.15
N GLN A 34 -16.80 -9.40 16.57
CA GLN A 34 -17.95 -8.82 17.27
C GLN A 34 -19.06 -8.43 16.29
N GLY A 35 -20.30 -8.64 16.71
CA GLY A 35 -21.51 -8.39 15.93
C GLY A 35 -22.16 -9.68 15.40
N SER A 36 -23.48 -9.67 15.27
CA SER A 36 -24.22 -10.76 14.63
C SER A 36 -24.38 -10.48 13.14
N GLY A 37 -24.05 -11.46 12.29
CA GLY A 37 -24.15 -11.33 10.84
C GLY A 37 -23.11 -10.36 10.28
N SER A 38 -23.55 -9.47 9.39
CA SER A 38 -22.69 -8.56 8.63
C SER A 38 -22.30 -7.27 9.37
N ASN A 39 -22.59 -7.12 10.66
CA ASN A 39 -22.27 -5.87 11.36
C ASN A 39 -20.77 -5.72 11.62
N LEU A 40 -20.21 -4.55 11.30
CA LEU A 40 -18.83 -4.18 11.59
C LEU A 40 -18.77 -3.39 12.90
N ASP A 41 -19.09 -4.03 14.03
CA ASP A 41 -19.17 -3.35 15.33
C ASP A 41 -17.90 -2.51 15.59
N GLY A 42 -18.08 -1.20 15.77
CA GLY A 42 -16.99 -0.25 16.02
C GLY A 42 -16.34 0.36 14.77
N TRP A 43 -16.72 -0.05 13.57
CA TRP A 43 -16.19 0.51 12.32
C TRP A 43 -17.28 1.26 11.54
N THR A 44 -16.86 2.30 10.82
CA THR A 44 -17.68 3.02 9.86
C THR A 44 -17.30 2.57 8.45
N VAL A 45 -18.30 2.40 7.59
CA VAL A 45 -18.09 2.12 6.17
C VAL A 45 -18.31 3.41 5.39
N SER A 46 -17.38 3.71 4.50
CA SER A 46 -17.43 4.84 3.58
C SER A 46 -17.26 4.35 2.16
N ALA A 47 -17.87 5.07 1.22
CA ALA A 47 -17.53 4.95 -0.17
C ALA A 47 -17.46 6.30 -0.86
N TYR A 48 -16.40 6.49 -1.63
CA TYR A 48 -16.07 7.75 -2.26
C TYR A 48 -16.23 7.59 -3.77
N ALA A 49 -17.34 8.09 -4.31
CA ALA A 49 -17.51 8.12 -5.76
C ALA A 49 -16.59 9.20 -6.36
N PRO A 50 -15.74 8.86 -7.35
CA PRO A 50 -15.11 9.88 -8.16
C PRO A 50 -16.21 10.67 -8.86
N TYR A 51 -16.03 11.98 -8.93
CA TYR A 51 -17.03 12.94 -9.42
C TYR A 51 -17.22 12.79 -10.94
N ASP A 52 -17.82 11.70 -11.34
CA ASP A 52 -17.95 11.29 -12.73
C ASP A 52 -19.44 11.33 -13.03
N GLY A 53 -19.90 12.39 -13.71
CA GLY A 53 -21.31 12.73 -13.94
C GLY A 53 -22.18 11.71 -14.69
N ASP A 54 -21.77 10.43 -14.74
CA ASP A 54 -22.64 9.31 -15.03
C ASP A 54 -23.56 9.05 -13.83
N GLY A 55 -24.86 8.88 -14.10
CA GLY A 55 -25.92 8.81 -13.10
C GLY A 55 -25.70 7.76 -12.00
N PRO A 56 -26.49 7.85 -10.90
CA PRO A 56 -26.29 7.08 -9.68
C PRO A 56 -26.25 5.59 -10.01
N ARG A 57 -25.10 4.97 -9.80
CA ARG A 57 -25.04 3.51 -9.68
C ARG A 57 -25.61 3.14 -8.34
N GLU A 58 -26.53 2.19 -8.40
CA GLU A 58 -27.35 1.73 -7.31
C GLU A 58 -26.46 0.93 -6.35
N GLN A 59 -26.35 1.47 -5.13
CA GLN A 59 -25.78 0.86 -3.92
C GLN A 59 -24.26 0.81 -3.83
N VAL A 60 -23.71 1.96 -3.44
CA VAL A 60 -22.55 1.97 -2.54
C VAL A 60 -23.02 2.51 -1.20
N TYR A 61 -22.85 1.68 -0.17
CA TYR A 61 -23.40 1.89 1.17
C TYR A 61 -22.76 3.12 1.82
N GLY A 62 -23.60 4.08 2.20
CA GLY A 62 -23.17 5.33 2.85
C GLY A 62 -23.10 5.22 4.39
N PRO A 63 -22.59 6.26 5.07
CA PRO A 63 -22.44 6.27 6.52
C PRO A 63 -23.78 6.00 7.22
N GLY A 64 -23.81 4.94 8.03
CA GLY A 64 -24.99 4.50 8.81
C GLY A 64 -25.86 3.42 8.15
N GLN A 65 -25.38 2.73 7.11
CA GLN A 65 -26.01 1.52 6.60
C GLN A 65 -25.27 0.27 7.08
N ASP A 66 -26.03 -0.74 7.49
CA ASP A 66 -25.47 -2.04 7.88
C ASP A 66 -24.70 -2.64 6.69
N PRO A 67 -23.50 -3.20 6.89
CA PRO A 67 -22.81 -3.91 5.82
C PRO A 67 -23.71 -5.04 5.34
N VAL A 68 -23.70 -5.32 4.04
CA VAL A 68 -24.57 -6.35 3.47
C VAL A 68 -23.86 -7.71 3.59
N PRO A 69 -24.58 -8.80 3.88
CA PRO A 69 -24.00 -10.13 3.81
C PRO A 69 -23.30 -10.33 2.47
N CYS A 70 -22.14 -10.97 2.43
CA CYS A 70 -21.46 -11.23 1.15
C CYS A 70 -22.41 -12.02 0.23
N ILE A 71 -22.95 -11.37 -0.81
CA ILE A 71 -23.87 -12.02 -1.75
C ILE A 71 -23.05 -12.66 -2.86
N ASP A 72 -23.19 -13.97 -3.02
CA ASP A 72 -22.59 -14.69 -4.13
C ASP A 72 -22.98 -14.07 -5.47
N GLY A 73 -21.98 -13.55 -6.19
CA GLY A 73 -22.15 -12.98 -7.53
C GLY A 73 -22.32 -11.47 -7.58
N ASP A 74 -22.33 -10.77 -6.45
CA ASP A 74 -22.19 -9.32 -6.41
C ASP A 74 -20.78 -8.94 -5.91
N PRO A 75 -19.86 -8.53 -6.81
CA PRO A 75 -18.49 -8.18 -6.44
C PRO A 75 -18.36 -6.73 -5.94
N TYR A 76 -19.46 -6.01 -5.66
CA TYR A 76 -19.41 -4.60 -5.29
C TYR A 76 -19.75 -4.39 -3.80
N GLY A 77 -19.00 -3.50 -3.15
CA GLY A 77 -19.25 -3.09 -1.77
C GLY A 77 -18.33 -3.75 -0.73
N ILE A 78 -18.61 -3.49 0.55
CA ILE A 78 -17.86 -4.02 1.70
C ILE A 78 -18.74 -5.04 2.41
N CYS A 79 -18.17 -6.19 2.75
CA CYS A 79 -18.88 -7.24 3.48
C CYS A 79 -17.99 -7.94 4.52
N VAL A 80 -18.64 -8.54 5.52
CA VAL A 80 -18.00 -9.45 6.49
C VAL A 80 -18.14 -10.87 5.96
N VAL A 81 -17.01 -11.55 5.79
CA VAL A 81 -16.93 -12.96 5.42
C VAL A 81 -16.91 -13.78 6.70
N GLU A 82 -17.77 -14.80 6.80
CA GLU A 82 -17.72 -15.82 7.86
C GLU A 82 -16.93 -17.04 7.36
N GLY A 83 -15.82 -17.34 8.01
CA GLY A 83 -14.88 -18.39 7.66
C GLY A 83 -14.01 -18.04 6.45
N ALA A 84 -13.43 -19.08 5.84
CA ALA A 84 -12.65 -18.90 4.63
C ALA A 84 -13.53 -18.48 3.44
N ASP A 85 -13.05 -17.54 2.63
CA ASP A 85 -13.72 -17.16 1.38
C ASP A 85 -13.21 -18.03 0.22
N THR A 86 -14.10 -18.75 -0.45
CA THR A 86 -13.75 -19.61 -1.58
C THR A 86 -14.48 -19.18 -2.84
N PHE A 87 -13.74 -18.90 -3.91
CA PHE A 87 -14.29 -18.45 -5.20
C PHE A 87 -13.59 -19.12 -6.38
N GLN A 88 -14.24 -19.05 -7.55
CA GLN A 88 -13.66 -19.50 -8.83
C GLN A 88 -13.11 -18.29 -9.58
N ALA A 89 -11.86 -18.39 -10.03
CA ALA A 89 -11.15 -17.37 -10.79
C ALA A 89 -10.71 -17.94 -12.14
N GLN A 90 -10.97 -17.23 -13.23
CA GLN A 90 -10.47 -17.62 -14.54
C GLN A 90 -9.00 -17.20 -14.70
N THR A 91 -8.21 -18.08 -15.29
CA THR A 91 -6.86 -17.77 -15.76
C THR A 91 -6.93 -17.07 -17.12
N SER A 92 -5.93 -16.27 -17.48
CA SER A 92 -5.90 -15.45 -18.70
C SER A 92 -5.95 -16.27 -20.00
N SER A 93 -5.67 -17.58 -19.93
CA SER A 93 -5.44 -18.43 -21.09
C SER A 93 -6.65 -19.25 -21.56
N GLY A 94 -7.82 -19.17 -20.91
CA GLY A 94 -8.97 -19.95 -21.36
C GLY A 94 -10.23 -19.88 -20.49
N SER A 95 -11.06 -20.92 -20.61
CA SER A 95 -12.25 -21.16 -19.77
C SER A 95 -11.91 -21.90 -18.47
N ASP A 96 -10.63 -22.12 -18.19
CA ASP A 96 -10.18 -22.87 -17.03
C ASP A 96 -10.35 -22.00 -15.79
N GLU A 97 -11.14 -22.53 -14.85
CA GLU A 97 -11.39 -21.93 -13.55
C GLU A 97 -10.48 -22.58 -12.52
N GLN A 98 -9.84 -21.73 -11.72
CA GLN A 98 -9.08 -22.11 -10.55
C GLN A 98 -9.91 -21.78 -9.30
N GLN A 99 -10.02 -22.74 -8.39
CA GLN A 99 -10.58 -22.48 -7.07
C GLN A 99 -9.52 -21.79 -6.21
N VAL A 100 -9.88 -20.61 -5.69
CA VAL A 100 -9.04 -19.85 -4.76
C VAL A 100 -9.74 -19.84 -3.40
N THR A 101 -8.97 -20.04 -2.32
CA THR A 101 -9.47 -19.98 -0.94
C THR A 101 -8.61 -19.03 -0.12
N VAL A 102 -9.26 -18.08 0.56
CA VAL A 102 -8.63 -17.13 1.48
C VAL A 102 -9.03 -17.49 2.90
N PRO A 103 -8.12 -18.02 3.74
CA PRO A 103 -8.43 -18.34 5.12
C PRO A 103 -8.51 -17.06 5.97
N VAL A 104 -9.33 -17.08 7.02
CA VAL A 104 -9.27 -16.11 8.12
C VAL A 104 -7.94 -16.26 8.87
N LEU A 105 -7.41 -15.16 9.41
CA LEU A 105 -6.18 -15.15 10.21
C LEU A 105 -6.47 -15.26 11.71
N ASP A 106 -7.56 -14.66 12.17
CA ASP A 106 -8.04 -14.74 13.55
C ASP A 106 -9.52 -15.08 13.59
N GLY A 107 -9.94 -15.85 14.60
CA GLY A 107 -11.34 -16.21 14.80
C GLY A 107 -12.00 -16.90 13.60
N ASP A 108 -13.21 -16.46 13.27
CA ASP A 108 -14.10 -17.02 12.26
C ASP A 108 -14.56 -15.96 11.24
N LYS A 109 -14.01 -14.73 11.26
CA LYS A 109 -14.44 -13.65 10.36
C LYS A 109 -13.29 -12.85 9.79
N MET A 110 -13.54 -12.20 8.66
CA MET A 110 -12.69 -11.18 8.08
C MET A 110 -13.53 -10.19 7.27
N VAL A 111 -12.96 -9.06 6.89
CA VAL A 111 -13.62 -8.07 6.03
C VAL A 111 -13.11 -8.16 4.61
N ARG A 112 -14.03 -8.05 3.65
CA ARG A 112 -13.71 -7.95 2.23
C ARG A 112 -14.17 -6.59 1.70
N LEU A 113 -13.26 -5.84 1.09
CA LEU A 113 -13.55 -4.62 0.33
C LEU A 113 -13.58 -4.99 -1.15
N GLY A 114 -14.76 -4.96 -1.77
CA GLY A 114 -14.99 -5.35 -3.16
C GLY A 114 -14.87 -6.86 -3.41
N GLY A 115 -15.05 -7.25 -4.67
CA GLY A 115 -14.83 -8.61 -5.17
C GLY A 115 -15.63 -9.72 -4.47
N PRO A 116 -15.20 -10.99 -4.67
CA PRO A 116 -14.17 -11.41 -5.60
C PRO A 116 -14.64 -11.25 -7.05
N PHE A 117 -13.73 -10.79 -7.90
CA PHE A 117 -13.98 -10.77 -9.34
C PHE A 117 -13.57 -12.13 -9.92
N LYS A 118 -14.42 -12.73 -10.76
CA LYS A 118 -14.20 -14.09 -11.28
C LYS A 118 -13.32 -14.14 -12.52
N ASN A 119 -13.11 -13.01 -13.19
CA ASN A 119 -12.24 -12.90 -14.36
C ASN A 119 -11.89 -11.43 -14.64
N SER A 120 -10.85 -11.22 -15.43
CA SER A 120 -10.34 -9.92 -15.85
C SER A 120 -11.31 -9.10 -16.72
N GLY A 121 -12.37 -9.71 -17.26
CA GLY A 121 -13.41 -9.05 -18.03
C GLY A 121 -14.51 -8.40 -17.18
N ILE A 122 -14.59 -8.70 -15.88
CA ILE A 122 -15.53 -8.05 -14.98
C ILE A 122 -14.97 -6.68 -14.60
N ARG A 123 -15.82 -5.66 -14.79
CA ARG A 123 -15.46 -4.29 -14.48
C ARG A 123 -15.54 -4.05 -12.98
N GLN A 124 -14.57 -3.33 -12.42
CA GLN A 124 -14.67 -2.80 -11.07
C GLN A 124 -15.52 -1.54 -10.99
N SER A 125 -15.86 -1.13 -9.77
CA SER A 125 -16.34 0.22 -9.55
C SER A 125 -15.17 1.20 -9.54
N MET A 126 -15.44 2.46 -9.88
CA MET A 126 -14.45 3.54 -9.71
C MET A 126 -14.50 4.12 -8.30
N ASP A 127 -15.50 3.72 -7.51
CA ASP A 127 -15.64 4.20 -6.14
C ASP A 127 -14.51 3.64 -5.28
N SER A 128 -13.94 4.47 -4.40
CA SER A 128 -13.15 3.94 -3.29
C SER A 128 -14.09 3.33 -2.25
N LEU A 129 -13.69 2.20 -1.69
CA LEU A 129 -14.36 1.51 -0.58
C LEU A 129 -13.46 1.63 0.65
N ALA A 130 -13.96 2.16 1.75
CA ALA A 130 -13.18 2.31 2.98
C ALA A 130 -13.90 1.78 4.22
N ILE A 131 -13.13 1.22 5.14
CA ILE A 131 -13.52 1.03 6.54
C ILE A 131 -12.70 1.96 7.43
N GLU A 132 -13.35 2.57 8.40
CA GLU A 132 -12.77 3.62 9.24
C GLU A 132 -13.07 3.38 10.71
N GLN A 133 -12.10 3.67 11.58
CA GLN A 133 -12.32 3.66 13.02
C GLN A 133 -11.48 4.75 13.70
N SER A 134 -12.13 5.50 14.59
CA SER A 134 -11.46 6.42 15.51
C SER A 134 -11.29 5.77 16.88
N PHE A 135 -10.09 5.86 17.45
CA PHE A 135 -9.76 5.29 18.75
C PHE A 135 -8.65 6.09 19.45
N GLU A 136 -8.54 5.97 20.77
CA GLU A 136 -7.41 6.49 21.54
C GLU A 136 -6.26 5.46 21.52
N VAL A 137 -5.05 5.85 21.14
CA VAL A 137 -3.91 4.93 21.10
C VAL A 137 -3.60 4.41 22.50
N ASP A 138 -3.66 3.09 22.68
CA ASP A 138 -3.32 2.44 23.95
C ASP A 138 -1.81 2.58 24.24
N PRO A 139 -1.41 3.27 25.33
CA PRO A 139 0.00 3.41 25.69
C PRO A 139 0.70 2.07 25.97
N ASP A 140 -0.05 1.04 26.39
CA ASP A 140 0.51 -0.28 26.69
C ASP A 140 0.60 -1.16 25.44
N ASN A 141 -0.19 -0.86 24.40
CA ASN A 141 -0.24 -1.60 23.13
C ASN A 141 -0.35 -0.65 21.91
N PRO A 142 0.67 0.19 21.65
CA PRO A 142 0.57 1.26 20.65
C PRO A 142 0.72 0.76 19.20
N ILE A 143 0.91 -0.54 18.99
CA ILE A 143 1.07 -1.12 17.66
C ILE A 143 -0.27 -1.63 17.16
N VAL A 144 -0.78 -1.02 16.08
CA VAL A 144 -1.96 -1.53 15.36
C VAL A 144 -1.52 -2.77 14.56
N LYS A 145 -2.19 -3.90 14.80
CA LYS A 145 -1.91 -5.18 14.15
C LYS A 145 -3.04 -5.56 13.21
N LEU A 146 -2.98 -5.04 12.00
CA LEU A 146 -3.85 -5.44 10.90
C LEU A 146 -3.04 -6.08 9.80
N ASN A 147 -3.72 -6.95 9.06
CA ASN A 147 -3.20 -7.65 7.92
C ASN A 147 -4.13 -7.44 6.74
N TYR A 148 -3.60 -7.57 5.53
CA TYR A 148 -4.41 -7.52 4.32
C TYR A 148 -4.00 -8.61 3.32
N ASN A 149 -4.92 -8.97 2.43
CA ASN A 149 -4.63 -9.76 1.24
C ASN A 149 -5.29 -9.10 0.04
N LEU A 150 -4.48 -8.48 -0.84
CA LEU A 150 -4.97 -7.78 -2.02
C LEU A 150 -4.97 -8.72 -3.22
N PHE A 151 -6.07 -8.72 -3.95
CA PHE A 151 -6.27 -9.43 -5.20
C PHE A 151 -6.53 -8.44 -6.33
N THR A 152 -6.00 -8.74 -7.51
CA THR A 152 -6.29 -7.94 -8.72
C THR A 152 -6.05 -8.71 -10.01
N TYR A 153 -6.73 -8.30 -11.07
CA TYR A 153 -6.43 -8.65 -12.45
C TYR A 153 -5.61 -7.59 -13.20
N ASP A 154 -5.37 -6.42 -12.61
CA ASP A 154 -4.67 -5.31 -13.25
C ASP A 154 -3.18 -5.64 -13.49
N TYR A 155 -2.61 -5.01 -14.52
CA TYR A 155 -1.20 -5.10 -14.91
C TYR A 155 -0.47 -3.75 -14.79
N SER A 156 -1.18 -2.66 -14.55
CA SER A 156 -0.61 -1.31 -14.70
C SER A 156 -0.19 -0.68 -13.37
N GLY A 157 -0.65 -1.22 -12.25
CA GLY A 157 -0.55 -0.52 -10.97
C GLY A 157 -1.37 0.77 -10.96
N TYR A 158 -2.48 0.80 -11.69
CA TYR A 158 -3.47 1.87 -11.55
C TYR A 158 -4.39 1.60 -10.37
N ASP A 159 -4.47 0.33 -9.93
CA ASP A 159 -5.24 -0.12 -8.77
C ASP A 159 -4.35 -0.27 -7.54
N ASP A 160 -4.83 0.31 -6.45
CA ASP A 160 -4.05 0.48 -5.24
C ASP A 160 -4.89 0.26 -3.99
N LEU A 161 -4.33 -0.48 -3.04
CA LEU A 161 -4.83 -0.52 -1.67
C LEU A 161 -4.03 0.47 -0.82
N TYR A 162 -4.76 1.39 -0.20
CA TYR A 162 -4.22 2.36 0.74
C TYR A 162 -4.62 1.93 2.16
N LEU A 163 -3.63 1.73 3.01
CA LEU A 163 -3.83 1.63 4.46
C LEU A 163 -3.28 2.90 5.08
N ARG A 164 -4.16 3.80 5.52
CA ARG A 164 -3.78 5.13 5.99
C ARG A 164 -4.20 5.32 7.44
N VAL A 165 -3.28 5.78 8.28
CA VAL A 165 -3.62 6.27 9.64
C VAL A 165 -3.45 7.78 9.68
N ARG A 166 -4.55 8.47 9.94
CA ARG A 166 -4.60 9.92 10.14
C ARG A 166 -4.78 10.22 11.62
N LEU A 167 -4.28 11.36 12.08
CA LEU A 167 -4.76 11.91 13.36
C LEU A 167 -6.13 12.57 13.13
N THR A 168 -7.01 12.54 14.12
CA THR A 168 -8.47 12.74 13.99
C THR A 168 -8.97 14.12 13.55
N SER A 169 -8.17 14.97 12.92
CA SER A 169 -8.68 16.12 12.19
C SER A 169 -8.53 15.90 10.68
N PRO A 170 -9.56 16.19 9.86
CA PRO A 170 -9.45 16.19 8.39
C PRO A 170 -8.28 17.03 7.85
N ASP A 171 -7.80 17.99 8.65
CA ASP A 171 -6.69 18.89 8.34
C ASP A 171 -5.35 18.49 8.97
N MET A 172 -5.29 17.37 9.70
CA MET A 172 -4.05 16.91 10.34
C MET A 172 -3.21 16.04 9.41
N PRO A 173 -1.88 16.08 9.57
CA PRO A 173 -0.99 15.29 8.75
C PRO A 173 -1.24 13.79 8.96
N THR A 174 -1.16 13.03 7.87
CA THR A 174 -1.09 11.57 7.91
C THR A 174 0.11 11.16 8.77
N VAL A 175 -0.14 10.33 9.78
CA VAL A 175 0.91 9.84 10.70
C VAL A 175 1.76 8.79 10.01
N THR A 176 1.06 7.85 9.39
CA THR A 176 1.68 6.77 8.63
C THR A 176 0.72 6.38 7.51
N GLU A 177 1.30 6.08 6.36
CA GLU A 177 0.58 5.62 5.20
C GLU A 177 1.34 4.41 4.67
N ARG A 178 0.61 3.34 4.42
CA ARG A 178 1.09 2.21 3.65
C ARG A 178 0.31 2.16 2.35
N TYR A 179 1.06 2.00 1.28
CA TYR A 179 0.55 1.93 -0.06
C TYR A 179 0.95 0.57 -0.63
N GLN A 180 -0.06 -0.15 -1.10
CA GLN A 180 0.12 -1.40 -1.82
C GLN A 180 -0.49 -1.26 -3.22
N GLY A 181 0.37 -0.93 -4.18
CA GLY A 181 0.05 -0.84 -5.60
C GLY A 181 0.95 -1.72 -6.46
N GLY A 182 0.67 -1.76 -7.77
CA GLY A 182 1.55 -2.37 -8.77
C GLY A 182 1.55 -3.91 -8.75
N PHE A 183 0.94 -4.51 -9.77
CA PHE A 183 0.74 -5.95 -9.84
C PHE A 183 1.24 -6.54 -11.15
N GLY A 184 2.57 -6.61 -11.29
CA GLY A 184 3.22 -7.30 -12.39
C GLY A 184 2.68 -7.01 -13.77
N SER A 185 2.75 -7.99 -14.66
CA SER A 185 2.25 -7.86 -16.03
C SER A 185 1.17 -8.90 -16.31
N GLY A 186 0.38 -8.69 -17.36
CA GLY A 186 -0.67 -9.64 -17.77
C GLY A 186 -1.95 -9.52 -16.96
N ILE A 187 -2.98 -10.26 -17.37
CA ILE A 187 -4.34 -10.16 -16.81
C ILE A 187 -4.75 -11.42 -16.05
N ASP A 188 -3.77 -12.19 -15.59
CA ASP A 188 -4.00 -13.28 -14.64
C ASP A 188 -4.35 -12.72 -13.28
N LEU A 189 -5.09 -13.51 -12.49
CA LEU A 189 -5.39 -13.17 -11.11
C LEU A 189 -4.08 -13.18 -10.32
N LYS A 190 -3.84 -12.10 -9.59
CA LYS A 190 -2.68 -11.95 -8.72
C LYS A 190 -3.16 -11.73 -7.30
N SER A 191 -2.36 -12.19 -6.35
CA SER A 191 -2.60 -11.99 -4.92
C SER A 191 -1.29 -11.64 -4.22
N THR A 192 -1.36 -10.78 -3.20
CA THR A 192 -0.23 -10.56 -2.30
C THR A 192 -0.03 -11.71 -1.31
N GLY A 193 -1.04 -12.58 -1.13
CA GLY A 193 -1.21 -13.36 0.08
C GLY A 193 -1.47 -12.45 1.29
N TRP A 194 -1.62 -13.03 2.48
CA TRP A 194 -1.72 -12.26 3.71
C TRP A 194 -0.40 -11.52 4.01
N ARG A 195 -0.51 -10.21 4.27
CA ARG A 195 0.61 -9.31 4.56
C ARG A 195 0.33 -8.55 5.84
N ASN A 196 1.37 -8.41 6.68
CA ASN A 196 1.30 -7.54 7.84
C ASN A 196 1.27 -6.08 7.39
N ALA A 197 0.39 -5.31 7.99
CA ALA A 197 0.34 -3.86 7.89
C ALA A 197 0.45 -3.22 9.27
N HIS A 198 1.40 -3.72 10.06
CA HIS A 198 1.63 -3.19 11.40
C HIS A 198 2.04 -1.72 11.34
N MET A 199 1.46 -0.94 12.24
CA MET A 199 1.70 0.50 12.37
C MET A 199 2.09 0.79 13.81
N ASP A 200 3.31 1.29 14.00
CA ASP A 200 3.80 1.70 15.32
C ASP A 200 3.32 3.13 15.62
N LEU A 201 2.42 3.25 16.60
CA LEU A 201 1.87 4.53 17.04
C LEU A 201 2.42 4.96 18.40
N THR A 202 3.61 4.46 18.81
CA THR A 202 4.19 4.73 20.14
C THR A 202 4.26 6.23 20.46
N ASP A 203 4.64 7.05 19.48
CA ASP A 203 4.73 8.52 19.65
C ASP A 203 3.36 9.21 19.82
N TYR A 204 2.27 8.48 19.62
CA TYR A 204 0.89 8.95 19.68
C TYR A 204 0.10 8.33 20.84
N ALA A 205 0.75 7.62 21.77
CA ALA A 205 0.13 7.04 22.96
C ALA A 205 -0.76 8.05 23.71
N GLY A 206 -2.02 7.67 23.98
CA GLY A 206 -3.04 8.49 24.63
C GLY A 206 -3.65 9.59 23.75
N GLN A 207 -3.30 9.66 22.47
CA GLN A 207 -3.92 10.57 21.50
C GLN A 207 -5.01 9.84 20.72
N GLU A 208 -6.02 10.58 20.27
CA GLU A 208 -7.04 10.06 19.37
C GLU A 208 -6.50 10.02 17.93
N VAL A 209 -6.65 8.88 17.26
CA VAL A 209 -6.29 8.64 15.86
C VAL A 209 -7.50 8.13 15.07
N ASN A 210 -7.49 8.31 13.75
CA ASN A 210 -8.44 7.73 12.81
C ASN A 210 -7.67 6.80 11.86
N LEU A 211 -8.00 5.53 11.90
CA LEU A 211 -7.53 4.55 10.93
C LEU A 211 -8.53 4.48 9.78
N GLU A 212 -8.01 4.53 8.55
CA GLU A 212 -8.73 4.39 7.29
C GLU A 212 -8.06 3.26 6.48
N VAL A 213 -8.80 2.21 6.18
CA VAL A 213 -8.37 1.18 5.22
C VAL A 213 -9.21 1.35 3.97
N GLU A 214 -8.60 1.87 2.92
CA GLU A 214 -9.25 2.29 1.68
C GLU A 214 -8.75 1.43 0.51
N LEU A 215 -9.66 0.67 -0.08
CA LEU A 215 -9.45 0.12 -1.42
C LEU A 215 -9.89 1.17 -2.44
N ARG A 216 -8.96 1.63 -3.27
CA ARG A 216 -9.25 2.64 -4.27
C ARG A 216 -9.25 2.02 -5.67
N GLY A 217 -10.40 2.10 -6.35
CA GLY A 217 -10.49 1.73 -7.76
C GLY A 217 -9.67 2.67 -8.64
N THR A 218 -9.16 2.14 -9.76
CA THR A 218 -8.37 2.90 -10.76
C THR A 218 -9.05 4.17 -11.26
N SER A 219 -8.28 4.96 -12.04
CA SER A 219 -8.79 5.96 -13.00
C SER A 219 -9.68 5.38 -14.12
N ASP A 220 -9.97 4.08 -14.11
CA ASP A 220 -10.82 3.39 -15.09
C ASP A 220 -11.74 2.34 -14.42
N ARG A 221 -12.33 1.44 -15.21
CA ARG A 221 -13.26 0.40 -14.72
C ARG A 221 -12.78 -1.00 -15.11
N LEU A 222 -11.58 -1.13 -15.63
CA LEU A 222 -11.04 -2.40 -16.10
C LEU A 222 -10.42 -3.15 -14.92
N TYR A 223 -10.38 -4.47 -15.03
CA TYR A 223 -9.65 -5.37 -14.13
C TYR A 223 -10.05 -5.25 -12.66
N GLY A 224 -10.88 -6.18 -12.20
CA GLY A 224 -11.31 -6.22 -10.80
C GLY A 224 -10.18 -6.23 -9.78
N THR A 225 -10.26 -5.37 -8.77
CA THR A 225 -9.36 -5.30 -7.61
C THR A 225 -10.17 -5.34 -6.31
N TRP A 226 -9.73 -6.12 -5.33
CA TRP A 226 -10.40 -6.29 -4.04
C TRP A 226 -9.44 -6.73 -2.94
N ALA A 227 -9.75 -6.40 -1.69
CA ALA A 227 -8.88 -6.72 -0.56
C ALA A 227 -9.64 -7.45 0.55
N TYR A 228 -8.94 -8.33 1.25
CA TYR A 228 -9.33 -8.84 2.56
C TYR A 228 -8.55 -8.10 3.64
N VAL A 229 -9.17 -7.90 4.80
CA VAL A 229 -8.58 -7.29 5.99
C VAL A 229 -8.97 -8.12 7.20
N ASP A 230 -8.00 -8.42 8.05
CA ASP A 230 -8.18 -9.15 9.30
C ASP A 230 -7.06 -8.78 10.28
N ALA A 231 -7.24 -9.07 11.57
CA ALA A 231 -6.17 -9.05 12.56
C ALA A 231 -5.46 -10.42 12.61
N GLY A 232 -4.89 -10.79 13.75
CA GLY A 232 -4.18 -12.06 13.90
C GLY A 232 -2.73 -12.04 13.41
N THR A 233 -2.18 -13.23 13.20
CA THR A 233 -0.79 -13.42 12.77
C THR A 233 -0.77 -13.78 11.29
N ALA A 234 -0.31 -12.88 10.43
CA ALA A 234 -0.09 -13.24 9.03
C ALA A 234 1.01 -14.32 8.93
N PRO A 235 0.97 -15.16 7.88
CA PRO A 235 2.07 -16.05 7.56
C PRO A 235 3.39 -15.28 7.45
N GLU A 236 4.50 -15.95 7.77
CA GLU A 236 5.82 -15.36 7.55
C GLU A 236 5.97 -14.93 6.08
N SER A 237 6.58 -13.77 5.87
CA SER A 237 6.82 -13.29 4.51
C SER A 237 7.65 -14.32 3.76
N VAL A 238 7.15 -14.72 2.60
CA VAL A 238 7.85 -15.62 1.68
C VAL A 238 9.19 -15.01 1.25
N VAL A 239 9.32 -13.68 1.16
CA VAL A 239 10.61 -13.02 0.93
C VAL A 239 11.17 -12.49 2.23
N SER A 240 12.42 -12.83 2.56
CA SER A 240 13.09 -12.29 3.75
C SER A 240 13.83 -10.99 3.41
N PRO A 241 13.34 -9.82 3.86
CA PRO A 241 14.00 -8.53 3.54
C PRO A 241 15.39 -8.41 4.19
N THR A 242 15.58 -9.03 5.35
CA THR A 242 16.90 -9.08 6.01
C THR A 242 17.87 -9.97 5.24
N GLY A 243 17.39 -11.08 4.68
CA GLY A 243 18.18 -11.96 3.83
C GLY A 243 18.46 -11.41 2.43
N THR A 244 17.61 -10.52 1.89
CA THR A 244 17.83 -9.92 0.57
C THR A 244 19.09 -9.08 0.55
N THR A 245 20.02 -9.34 -0.35
CA THR A 245 21.26 -8.56 -0.47
C THR A 245 21.40 -7.95 -1.85
N MET A 246 22.16 -6.87 -1.94
CA MET A 246 22.55 -6.26 -3.20
C MET A 246 24.06 -6.29 -3.30
N SER A 247 24.56 -6.77 -4.42
CA SER A 247 25.96 -6.68 -4.82
C SER A 247 26.08 -5.65 -5.95
N ALA A 248 27.13 -4.85 -5.89
CA ALA A 248 27.49 -3.86 -6.89
C ALA A 248 29.01 -3.85 -7.01
N PRO A 249 29.59 -3.17 -8.03
CA PRO A 249 31.02 -2.90 -8.04
C PRO A 249 31.49 -2.29 -6.71
N GLU A 250 32.70 -2.60 -6.25
CA GLU A 250 33.19 -2.06 -4.96
C GLU A 250 33.52 -0.56 -5.05
N THR A 251 33.88 -0.10 -6.26
CA THR A 251 34.26 1.29 -6.52
C THR A 251 33.54 1.84 -7.74
N THR A 252 33.40 3.16 -7.79
CA THR A 252 33.05 3.88 -9.02
C THR A 252 34.18 3.72 -10.05
N PRO A 253 33.95 4.05 -11.33
CA PRO A 253 35.01 4.11 -12.32
C PRO A 253 36.13 5.12 -11.99
N GLY A 254 35.86 6.11 -11.14
CA GLY A 254 36.87 7.03 -10.60
C GLY A 254 37.77 6.42 -9.52
N GLY A 255 37.42 5.23 -9.01
CA GLY A 255 38.14 4.53 -7.94
C GLY A 255 37.63 4.85 -6.53
N ASP A 256 36.57 5.66 -6.40
CA ASP A 256 35.98 5.98 -5.11
C ASP A 256 35.09 4.82 -4.61
N PRO A 257 35.05 4.52 -3.30
CA PRO A 257 34.15 3.50 -2.77
C PRO A 257 32.68 3.81 -3.07
N LEU A 258 31.92 2.79 -3.48
CA LEU A 258 30.47 2.93 -3.67
C LEU A 258 29.74 2.94 -2.31
N MET A 259 28.81 3.90 -2.18
CA MET A 259 28.00 4.08 -0.99
C MET A 259 26.59 3.54 -1.27
N ILE A 260 26.29 2.37 -0.71
CA ILE A 260 25.00 1.74 -0.84
C ILE A 260 24.47 1.53 0.57
N HIS A 261 23.35 2.18 0.89
CA HIS A 261 22.67 1.93 2.16
C HIS A 261 21.53 0.94 1.93
N LYS A 262 21.41 -0.01 2.85
CA LYS A 262 20.30 -0.96 2.93
C LYS A 262 19.51 -0.66 4.19
N TYR A 263 18.21 -0.55 4.06
CA TYR A 263 17.25 -0.52 5.16
C TYR A 263 16.25 -1.66 4.97
N ALA A 264 16.00 -2.45 6.00
CA ALA A 264 15.01 -3.53 5.96
C ALA A 264 13.86 -3.19 6.90
N ASP A 265 12.64 -3.14 6.36
CA ASP A 265 11.41 -3.07 7.14
C ASP A 265 10.85 -4.51 7.26
N GLU A 266 11.22 -5.19 8.35
CA GLU A 266 10.74 -6.54 8.65
C GLU A 266 9.22 -6.59 8.83
N SER A 267 8.61 -5.49 9.30
CA SER A 267 7.16 -5.42 9.50
C SER A 267 6.41 -5.40 8.17
N ALA A 268 6.98 -4.76 7.14
CA ALA A 268 6.47 -4.78 5.77
C ALA A 268 6.85 -6.03 4.98
N GLY A 269 7.91 -6.73 5.39
CA GLY A 269 8.58 -7.70 4.53
C GLY A 269 9.33 -7.04 3.36
N GLN A 270 9.81 -5.80 3.51
CA GLN A 270 10.41 -5.02 2.41
C GLN A 270 11.85 -4.55 2.68
N VAL A 271 12.64 -4.38 1.63
CA VAL A 271 14.02 -3.86 1.66
C VAL A 271 14.17 -2.63 0.78
N TYR A 272 14.89 -1.64 1.26
CA TYR A 272 15.11 -0.37 0.59
C TYR A 272 16.61 -0.19 0.37
N PHE A 273 16.99 0.08 -0.87
CA PHE A 273 18.37 0.38 -1.23
C PHE A 273 18.46 1.85 -1.66
N THR A 274 19.36 2.62 -1.04
CA THR A 274 19.63 4.00 -1.46
C THR A 274 21.03 4.13 -2.02
N ILE A 275 21.14 4.74 -3.19
CA ILE A 275 22.40 4.87 -3.93
C ILE A 275 22.56 6.34 -4.37
N PRO A 276 23.70 6.99 -4.13
CA PRO A 276 23.97 8.32 -4.67
C PRO A 276 23.89 8.38 -6.20
N SER A 277 23.04 9.26 -6.72
CA SER A 277 22.91 9.53 -8.16
C SER A 277 24.24 9.99 -8.77
N SER A 278 25.02 10.78 -8.00
CA SER A 278 26.36 11.24 -8.37
C SER A 278 27.41 10.14 -8.49
N GLN A 279 27.19 8.97 -7.88
CA GLN A 279 28.05 7.80 -8.06
C GLN A 279 27.58 6.96 -9.25
N VAL A 280 26.27 6.79 -9.44
CA VAL A 280 25.69 6.10 -10.60
C VAL A 280 26.07 6.80 -11.92
N SER A 281 26.07 8.14 -11.93
CA SER A 281 26.43 8.94 -13.11
C SER A 281 27.89 8.77 -13.57
N GLN A 282 28.77 8.22 -12.73
CA GLN A 282 30.16 7.96 -13.08
C GLN A 282 30.31 6.70 -13.95
N PHE A 283 29.32 5.80 -13.94
CA PHE A 283 29.33 4.60 -14.77
C PHE A 283 29.09 4.94 -16.25
N PRO A 284 29.70 4.18 -17.19
CA PRO A 284 29.46 4.40 -18.61
C PRO A 284 27.96 4.40 -18.94
N GLY A 285 27.47 5.50 -19.53
CA GLY A 285 26.05 5.67 -19.84
C GLY A 285 25.16 6.01 -18.64
N GLY A 286 25.74 6.38 -17.49
CA GLY A 286 25.00 6.70 -16.26
C GLY A 286 24.30 5.49 -15.65
N CYS A 287 24.89 4.30 -15.84
CA CYS A 287 24.21 3.04 -15.63
C CYS A 287 25.08 2.09 -14.79
N MET A 288 24.75 1.96 -13.51
CA MET A 288 25.47 1.09 -12.58
C MET A 288 24.79 -0.28 -12.54
N PRO A 289 25.47 -1.38 -12.93
CA PRO A 289 24.91 -2.72 -12.81
C PRO A 289 24.89 -3.15 -11.34
N ILE A 290 23.84 -3.86 -10.95
CA ILE A 290 23.68 -4.43 -9.60
C ILE A 290 23.11 -5.84 -9.70
N ASP A 291 23.47 -6.70 -8.76
CA ASP A 291 22.87 -8.01 -8.58
C ASP A 291 22.08 -8.03 -7.28
N LEU A 292 20.84 -8.52 -7.30
CA LEU A 292 20.04 -8.76 -6.10
C LEU A 292 19.98 -10.25 -5.83
N ALA A 293 20.34 -10.67 -4.62
CA ALA A 293 20.09 -12.03 -4.14
C ALA A 293 18.87 -12.03 -3.21
N ILE A 294 17.87 -12.81 -3.57
CA ILE A 294 16.53 -12.78 -2.98
C ILE A 294 16.23 -14.17 -2.40
N PRO A 295 16.29 -14.33 -1.07
CA PRO A 295 15.85 -15.55 -0.42
C PRO A 295 14.31 -15.61 -0.39
N ILE A 296 13.78 -16.73 -0.89
CA ILE A 296 12.35 -17.02 -0.96
C ILE A 296 12.07 -18.27 -0.14
N ASN A 297 11.41 -18.15 1.01
CA ASN A 297 10.97 -19.28 1.82
C ASN A 297 9.71 -19.92 1.19
N PRO A 298 9.81 -21.11 0.58
CA PRO A 298 8.68 -21.72 -0.12
C PRO A 298 7.67 -22.38 0.84
N GLY A 299 7.90 -22.33 2.16
CA GLY A 299 7.09 -23.08 3.12
C GLY A 299 7.19 -24.59 2.86
N ALA A 300 6.05 -25.24 2.60
CA ALA A 300 5.98 -26.65 2.28
C ALA A 300 6.05 -26.95 0.77
N GLY A 301 6.01 -25.92 -0.09
CA GLY A 301 5.99 -26.04 -1.53
C GLY A 301 7.36 -25.96 -2.20
N THR A 302 7.32 -25.82 -3.53
CA THR A 302 8.50 -25.54 -4.37
C THR A 302 8.28 -24.27 -5.18
N VAL A 303 9.31 -23.45 -5.32
CA VAL A 303 9.28 -22.18 -6.06
C VAL A 303 9.90 -22.34 -7.44
N SER A 304 9.23 -21.85 -8.48
CA SER A 304 9.72 -21.78 -9.86
C SER A 304 9.43 -20.42 -10.50
N ASP A 305 9.95 -20.23 -11.73
CA ASP A 305 9.64 -19.09 -12.61
C ASP A 305 9.86 -17.72 -11.94
N VAL A 306 10.91 -17.64 -11.11
CA VAL A 306 11.21 -16.44 -10.35
C VAL A 306 11.71 -15.33 -11.28
N SER A 307 11.08 -14.17 -11.18
CA SER A 307 11.53 -12.96 -11.87
C SER A 307 11.40 -11.75 -10.95
N VAL A 308 12.13 -10.69 -11.27
CA VAL A 308 11.96 -9.39 -10.62
C VAL A 308 11.35 -8.40 -11.59
N LEU A 309 10.30 -7.73 -11.13
CA LEU A 309 9.73 -6.58 -11.81
C LEU A 309 10.37 -5.33 -11.23
N PHE A 310 11.01 -4.57 -12.10
CA PHE A 310 11.72 -3.35 -11.71
C PHE A 310 11.62 -2.32 -12.83
N ALA A 311 11.16 -1.11 -12.51
CA ALA A 311 10.98 -0.01 -13.46
C ALA A 311 10.23 -0.42 -14.75
N GLY A 312 9.16 -1.21 -14.60
CA GLY A 312 8.34 -1.70 -15.72
C GLY A 312 8.96 -2.83 -16.55
N SER A 313 10.14 -3.33 -16.17
CA SER A 313 10.80 -4.46 -16.83
C SER A 313 10.69 -5.73 -15.99
N THR A 314 10.49 -6.87 -16.63
CA THR A 314 10.56 -8.21 -16.02
C THR A 314 11.93 -8.81 -16.28
N ILE A 315 12.66 -9.14 -15.23
CA ILE A 315 14.04 -9.65 -15.30
C ILE A 315 14.07 -11.04 -14.68
N PRO A 316 14.39 -12.10 -15.43
CA PRO A 316 14.42 -13.46 -14.89
C PRO A 316 15.52 -13.59 -13.84
N ALA A 317 15.20 -14.29 -12.74
CA ALA A 317 16.17 -14.63 -11.72
C ALA A 317 16.70 -16.05 -11.92
N THR A 318 17.89 -16.33 -11.41
CA THR A 318 18.52 -17.66 -11.43
C THR A 318 18.70 -18.14 -10.00
N GLU A 319 18.27 -19.36 -9.68
CA GLU A 319 18.55 -19.95 -8.38
C GLU A 319 20.08 -20.17 -8.23
N THR A 320 20.66 -19.53 -7.22
CA THR A 320 22.11 -19.56 -6.96
C THR A 320 22.49 -20.41 -5.76
N SER A 321 21.57 -20.58 -4.82
CA SER A 321 21.64 -21.54 -3.72
C SER A 321 20.22 -21.94 -3.34
N GLU A 322 20.06 -22.95 -2.48
CA GLU A 322 18.75 -23.42 -2.01
C GLU A 322 17.87 -22.22 -1.63
N ASN A 323 16.77 -22.05 -2.36
CA ASN A 323 15.77 -21.02 -2.12
C ASN A 323 16.28 -19.57 -2.22
N THR A 324 17.42 -19.33 -2.87
CA THR A 324 17.97 -17.98 -3.08
C THR A 324 18.19 -17.72 -4.56
N TRP A 325 17.50 -16.70 -5.05
CA TRP A 325 17.45 -16.34 -6.47
C TRP A 325 18.22 -15.05 -6.71
N THR A 326 19.14 -15.09 -7.66
CA THR A 326 19.90 -13.90 -8.06
C THR A 326 19.37 -13.32 -9.36
N VAL A 327 19.15 -12.01 -9.39
CA VAL A 327 18.79 -11.26 -10.59
C VAL A 327 19.84 -10.19 -10.87
N SER A 328 20.25 -10.08 -12.13
CA SER A 328 21.17 -9.03 -12.59
C SER A 328 20.38 -7.87 -13.20
N ILE A 329 20.37 -6.74 -12.52
CA ILE A 329 19.78 -5.49 -13.02
C ILE A 329 20.88 -4.70 -13.73
N PRO A 330 20.76 -4.49 -15.05
CA PRO A 330 21.83 -3.84 -15.82
C PRO A 330 22.01 -2.37 -15.45
N CYS A 331 20.96 -1.73 -14.92
CA CYS A 331 20.93 -0.31 -14.62
C CYS A 331 20.20 -0.02 -13.30
N ALA A 332 20.92 0.42 -12.28
CA ALA A 332 20.32 0.96 -11.08
C ALA A 332 19.59 2.27 -11.39
N MET A 333 18.32 2.35 -11.02
CA MET A 333 17.48 3.54 -11.13
C MET A 333 16.49 3.59 -9.97
N SER A 334 15.77 4.70 -9.79
CA SER A 334 14.72 4.73 -8.78
C SER A 334 13.53 3.89 -9.25
N GLY A 335 13.03 2.99 -8.40
CA GLY A 335 11.88 2.16 -8.71
C GLY A 335 11.55 1.13 -7.63
N SER A 336 10.28 0.72 -7.59
CA SER A 336 9.80 -0.37 -6.74
C SER A 336 10.27 -1.72 -7.25
N LEU A 337 10.53 -2.63 -6.32
CA LEU A 337 10.95 -4.01 -6.57
C LEU A 337 9.80 -4.96 -6.20
N PHE A 338 9.41 -5.78 -7.17
CA PHE A 338 8.49 -6.89 -6.95
C PHE A 338 9.17 -8.18 -7.39
N VAL A 339 8.95 -9.26 -6.65
CA VAL A 339 9.33 -10.60 -7.08
C VAL A 339 8.08 -11.31 -7.56
N THR A 340 8.15 -11.91 -8.74
CA THR A 340 7.14 -12.86 -9.19
C THR A 340 7.69 -14.25 -9.05
N TYR A 341 6.84 -15.20 -8.71
CA TYR A 341 7.20 -16.61 -8.70
C TYR A 341 5.95 -17.48 -8.75
N THR A 342 6.12 -18.71 -9.19
CA THR A 342 5.11 -19.75 -9.09
C THR A 342 5.43 -20.60 -7.87
N LEU A 343 4.47 -20.79 -6.96
CA LEU A 343 4.57 -21.73 -5.85
C LEU A 343 3.69 -22.94 -6.15
N THR A 344 4.29 -24.12 -6.09
CA THR A 344 3.58 -25.39 -6.24
C THR A 344 3.53 -26.13 -4.91
N GLU A 345 2.33 -26.44 -4.43
CA GLU A 345 2.06 -27.24 -3.22
C GLU A 345 1.17 -28.44 -3.59
N GLY A 346 1.76 -29.64 -3.65
CA GLY A 346 1.03 -30.82 -4.11
C GLY A 346 0.69 -30.76 -5.59
N GLU A 347 -0.60 -30.73 -5.93
CA GLU A 347 -1.09 -30.61 -7.32
C GLU A 347 -1.46 -29.15 -7.68
N ASP A 348 -1.48 -28.26 -6.69
CA ASP A 348 -1.90 -26.87 -6.87
C ASP A 348 -0.68 -25.97 -7.16
N SER A 349 -0.83 -25.08 -8.13
CA SER A 349 0.20 -24.10 -8.51
C SER A 349 -0.40 -22.72 -8.57
N ASN A 350 0.26 -21.74 -7.96
CA ASN A 350 -0.22 -20.37 -7.85
C ASN A 350 0.89 -19.38 -8.19
N ASP A 351 0.56 -18.37 -8.98
CA ASP A 351 1.48 -17.28 -9.30
C ASP A 351 1.33 -16.15 -8.28
N PHE A 352 2.46 -15.70 -7.75
CA PHE A 352 2.55 -14.64 -6.77
C PHE A 352 3.29 -13.45 -7.36
N VAL A 353 2.85 -12.25 -6.99
CA VAL A 353 3.58 -11.00 -7.25
C VAL A 353 3.70 -10.27 -5.92
N ILE A 354 4.91 -10.30 -5.36
CA ILE A 354 5.17 -9.82 -4.01
C ILE A 354 6.07 -8.59 -4.08
N PRO A 355 5.60 -7.41 -3.64
CA PRO A 355 6.50 -6.29 -3.43
C PRO A 355 7.47 -6.65 -2.31
N PHE A 356 8.75 -6.49 -2.57
CA PHE A 356 9.77 -6.79 -1.58
C PHE A 356 10.71 -5.62 -1.34
N GLY A 357 10.51 -4.47 -1.99
CA GLY A 357 11.39 -3.34 -1.76
C GLY A 357 11.35 -2.20 -2.76
N SER A 358 12.39 -1.36 -2.72
CA SER A 358 12.68 -0.37 -3.76
C SER A 358 14.17 -0.05 -3.83
N ILE A 359 14.59 0.49 -4.98
CA ILE A 359 15.87 1.18 -5.14
C ILE A 359 15.53 2.67 -5.28
N THR A 360 16.24 3.53 -4.56
CA THR A 360 16.11 4.98 -4.65
C THR A 360 17.46 5.58 -4.95
N LEU A 361 17.57 6.29 -6.07
CA LEU A 361 18.70 7.16 -6.32
C LEU A 361 18.51 8.45 -5.52
N ILE A 362 19.41 8.71 -4.59
CA ILE A 362 19.41 9.92 -3.76
C ILE A 362 20.49 10.88 -4.26
N ASP A 363 20.26 12.17 -4.10
CA ASP A 363 21.36 13.13 -4.09
C ASP A 363 21.81 13.27 -2.63
N PRO A 364 22.88 12.58 -2.19
CA PRO A 364 23.25 12.53 -0.76
C PRO A 364 23.69 13.89 -0.23
N GLN A 365 23.98 14.84 -1.11
CA GLN A 365 24.35 16.20 -0.71
C GLN A 365 23.16 17.10 -0.54
N GLY A 366 21.96 16.69 -1.02
CA GLY A 366 20.74 17.49 -1.02
C GLY A 366 21.06 18.96 -1.12
N VAL A 367 21.53 19.43 -2.29
CA VAL A 367 22.16 20.75 -2.50
C VAL A 367 21.68 21.75 -1.45
N VAL A 368 22.56 22.18 -0.54
CA VAL A 368 22.22 23.30 0.33
C VAL A 368 22.28 24.53 -0.56
N TYR A 369 21.11 25.01 -0.97
CA TYR A 369 20.97 26.20 -1.77
C TYR A 369 20.44 27.35 -0.94
N ASP A 370 20.78 28.57 -1.33
CA ASP A 370 20.16 29.78 -0.79
C ASP A 370 18.72 29.87 -1.33
N GLN A 371 17.74 29.90 -0.42
CA GLN A 371 16.33 29.88 -0.79
C GLN A 371 15.92 31.12 -1.61
N ASP A 372 16.48 32.30 -1.28
CA ASP A 372 16.13 33.54 -1.97
C ASP A 372 16.71 33.54 -3.41
N GLU A 373 17.92 32.99 -3.60
CA GLU A 373 18.52 32.80 -4.92
C GLU A 373 17.76 31.73 -5.74
N PHE A 374 17.28 30.67 -5.10
CA PHE A 374 16.46 29.65 -5.75
C PHE A 374 15.13 30.23 -6.25
N ASP A 375 14.43 30.97 -5.41
CA ASP A 375 13.15 31.60 -5.76
C ASP A 375 13.32 32.69 -6.83
N ALA A 376 14.41 33.45 -6.79
CA ALA A 376 14.77 34.39 -7.85
C ALA A 376 15.00 33.66 -9.19
N ALA A 377 15.78 32.57 -9.18
CA ALA A 377 16.02 31.75 -10.35
C ALA A 377 14.73 31.14 -10.93
N LYS A 378 13.81 30.68 -10.07
CA LYS A 378 12.47 30.23 -10.46
C LYS A 378 11.64 31.35 -11.09
N SER A 379 11.72 32.56 -10.55
CA SER A 379 11.01 33.73 -11.10
C SER A 379 11.51 34.14 -12.48
N ASP A 380 12.78 33.85 -12.78
CA ASP A 380 13.40 34.04 -14.10
C ASP A 380 13.07 32.92 -15.10
N GLY A 381 12.23 31.96 -14.70
CA GLY A 381 11.73 30.88 -15.55
C GLY A 381 12.59 29.62 -15.61
N LYS A 382 13.56 29.47 -14.70
CA LYS A 382 14.38 28.25 -14.61
C LYS A 382 13.58 27.07 -14.07
N THR A 383 13.97 25.87 -14.47
CA THR A 383 13.49 24.61 -13.87
C THR A 383 14.00 24.47 -12.43
N ASP A 384 13.41 23.59 -11.63
CA ASP A 384 13.85 23.38 -10.23
C ASP A 384 15.30 22.89 -10.15
N GLU A 385 15.74 22.10 -11.13
CA GLU A 385 17.13 21.63 -11.20
C GLU A 385 18.09 22.78 -11.52
N GLU A 386 17.78 23.59 -12.53
CA GLU A 386 18.58 24.77 -12.90
C GLU A 386 18.59 25.85 -11.80
N ALA A 387 17.48 25.99 -11.07
CA ALA A 387 17.37 26.92 -9.95
C ALA A 387 18.17 26.43 -8.73
N ARG A 388 18.10 25.14 -8.38
CA ARG A 388 18.95 24.54 -7.32
C ARG A 388 20.43 24.66 -7.65
N ALA A 389 20.81 24.39 -8.91
CA ALA A 389 22.18 24.51 -9.36
C ALA A 389 22.70 25.96 -9.32
N ALA A 390 21.84 26.94 -9.64
CA ALA A 390 22.20 28.36 -9.61
C ALA A 390 22.31 28.92 -8.19
N ALA A 391 21.56 28.38 -7.25
CA ALA A 391 21.49 28.82 -5.86
C ALA A 391 22.37 27.99 -4.91
N ALA A 392 23.13 27.02 -5.44
CA ALA A 392 23.98 26.15 -4.65
C ALA A 392 25.05 26.95 -3.91
N ILE A 393 25.12 26.80 -2.58
CA ILE A 393 26.12 27.48 -1.76
C ILE A 393 27.50 26.85 -2.02
N GLU A 394 28.48 27.67 -2.39
CA GLU A 394 29.85 27.21 -2.70
C GLU A 394 30.46 26.46 -1.50
N GLY A 395 30.84 25.19 -1.70
CA GLY A 395 31.42 24.33 -0.66
C GLY A 395 30.41 23.47 0.11
N ALA A 396 29.11 23.56 -0.21
CA ALA A 396 28.06 22.65 0.25
C ALA A 396 27.62 21.65 -0.85
N THR A 397 28.59 21.28 -1.69
CA THR A 397 28.54 20.27 -2.75
C THR A 397 29.75 19.34 -2.62
#